data_AF-A0A7Y3XI81-F1
#
_entry.id   AF-A0A7Y3XI81-F1
#
_cell.length_a   1.000
_cell.length_b   1.000
_cell.length_c   1.000
_cell.angle_alpha   90.00
_cell.angle_beta   90.00
_cell.angle_gamma   90.00
#
_symmetry.space_group_name_H-M   'P 1'
#
loop_
_entity.id
_entity.type
_entity.pdbx_description
1 polymer ?
#
loop_
_entity_poly.entity_id
_entity_poly.type
_entity_poly.pdbx_seq_one_letter_code
_entity_poly.pdbx_strand_id
1 'polypeptide(L)'
;MNAQQQDQYDTFGMPQQKKGMSSGAKWAIGCGLAAVVAIVLVCGGVLWIGYAGWNRTVGKYTAMGYELVMQEAVTITTQLDKDTVYLTQAFSLEATSNGNIAVLGETADIHATVNGDVHFFGDTITIHPDAVITGELEVFCKRLVLQGQVLGPITGEYAEKVDERTAETDQTPAETPPSDNSSGDRGDAGDGGGG
;
A
#
# COMPACT_ATOMS: atom_id res chain seq x y z
N MET A 1 0.75 32.10 -80.24
CA MET A 1 1.23 33.33 -79.57
C MET A 1 1.04 33.09 -78.08
N ASN A 2 2.02 32.88 -77.20
CA ASN A 2 3.46 33.08 -77.17
C ASN A 2 4.06 31.83 -76.46
N ALA A 3 5.09 31.17 -76.97
CA ALA A 3 6.49 31.60 -77.06
C ALA A 3 7.12 31.82 -75.68
N GLN A 4 8.14 30.98 -75.40
CA GLN A 4 9.34 31.31 -74.60
C GLN A 4 9.14 31.36 -73.08
N GLN A 5 10.05 30.90 -72.21
CA GLN A 5 11.42 30.41 -72.32
C GLN A 5 11.79 29.86 -70.92
N GLN A 6 12.74 28.91 -70.88
CA GLN A 6 13.85 28.79 -69.90
C GLN A 6 13.53 29.05 -68.41
N ASP A 7 13.77 28.12 -67.48
CA ASP A 7 15.13 27.70 -67.16
C ASP A 7 15.19 26.27 -66.59
N GLN A 8 15.90 25.42 -67.33
CA GLN A 8 16.63 24.29 -66.75
C GLN A 8 17.78 24.86 -65.92
N TYR A 9 17.57 25.03 -64.62
CA TYR A 9 18.70 25.05 -63.70
C TYR A 9 19.01 23.61 -63.32
N ASP A 10 20.06 23.10 -63.97
CA ASP A 10 20.86 21.97 -63.52
C ASP A 10 21.03 22.09 -62.00
N THR A 11 20.25 21.29 -61.28
CA THR A 11 20.51 21.00 -59.87
C THR A 11 21.84 20.27 -59.86
N PHE A 12 22.90 21.06 -59.68
CA PHE A 12 24.25 20.58 -59.40
C PHE A 12 24.13 19.54 -58.29
N GLY A 13 24.16 18.28 -58.70
CA GLY A 13 24.29 17.14 -57.83
C GLY A 13 25.65 17.25 -57.16
N MET A 14 25.71 18.00 -56.06
CA MET A 14 26.84 17.94 -55.17
C MET A 14 26.99 16.47 -54.79
N PRO A 15 28.15 15.84 -55.04
CA PRO A 15 28.39 14.52 -54.51
C PRO A 15 28.21 14.66 -53.01
N GLN A 16 27.19 13.99 -52.46
CA GLN A 16 26.98 13.85 -51.03
C GLN A 16 28.25 13.21 -50.49
N GLN A 17 29.19 14.06 -50.11
CA GLN A 17 30.45 13.68 -49.54
C GLN A 17 30.05 13.00 -48.25
N LYS A 18 30.00 11.65 -48.28
CA LYS A 18 29.66 10.81 -47.12
C LYS A 18 30.57 11.28 -46.01
N LYS A 19 30.03 12.15 -45.14
CA LYS A 19 30.76 12.72 -44.02
C LYS A 19 31.03 11.53 -43.13
N GLY A 20 32.23 10.97 -43.26
CA GLY A 20 32.67 9.77 -42.56
C GLY A 20 32.40 10.01 -41.10
N MET A 21 31.39 9.33 -40.57
CA MET A 21 30.96 9.51 -39.19
C MET A 21 32.18 9.23 -38.32
N SER A 22 32.63 10.25 -37.58
CA SER A 22 33.90 10.20 -36.87
C SER A 22 33.90 8.99 -35.94
N SER A 23 35.05 8.32 -35.83
CA SER A 23 35.17 7.06 -35.09
C SER A 23 34.67 7.17 -33.64
N GLY A 24 34.67 8.37 -33.04
CA GLY A 24 34.10 8.64 -31.72
C GLY A 24 32.57 8.50 -31.63
N ALA A 25 31.83 8.88 -32.68
CA ALA A 25 30.36 8.77 -32.69
C ALA A 25 29.88 7.31 -32.74
N LYS A 26 30.66 6.40 -33.34
CA LYS A 26 30.33 4.96 -33.38
C LYS A 26 30.48 4.29 -32.01
N TRP A 27 31.43 4.74 -31.18
CA TRP A 27 31.61 4.21 -29.83
C TRP A 27 30.54 4.70 -28.85
N ALA A 28 30.09 5.96 -29.00
CA ALA A 28 29.02 6.51 -28.17
C ALA A 28 27.67 5.78 -28.35
N ILE A 29 27.34 5.41 -29.60
CA ILE A 29 26.11 4.66 -29.90
C ILE A 29 26.18 3.22 -29.36
N GLY A 30 27.36 2.59 -29.41
CA GLY A 30 27.56 1.22 -28.91
C GLY A 30 27.40 1.09 -27.39
N CYS A 31 27.89 2.06 -26.62
CA CYS A 31 27.79 2.02 -25.15
C CYS A 31 26.35 2.21 -24.67
N GLY A 32 25.58 3.10 -25.31
CA GLY A 32 24.19 3.35 -24.94
C GLY A 32 23.30 2.11 -25.10
N LEU A 33 23.47 1.35 -26.20
CA LEU A 33 22.64 0.17 -26.46
C LEU A 33 22.91 -0.96 -25.45
N ALA A 34 24.19 -1.16 -25.08
CA ALA A 34 24.56 -2.16 -24.08
C ALA A 34 23.95 -1.85 -22.70
N ALA A 35 23.95 -0.57 -22.29
CA ALA A 35 23.34 -0.15 -21.03
C ALA A 35 21.83 -0.39 -20.99
N VAL A 36 21.11 -0.09 -22.08
CA VAL A 36 19.65 -0.32 -22.16
C VAL A 36 19.32 -1.80 -22.09
N VAL A 37 20.05 -2.65 -22.81
CA VAL A 37 19.83 -4.11 -22.76
C VAL A 37 20.09 -4.66 -21.35
N ALA A 38 21.14 -4.19 -20.67
CA ALA A 38 21.41 -4.57 -19.30
C ALA A 38 20.28 -4.18 -18.35
N ILE A 39 19.76 -2.94 -18.47
CA ILE A 39 18.61 -2.48 -17.67
C ILE A 39 17.37 -3.32 -17.94
N VAL A 40 17.05 -3.60 -19.21
CA VAL A 40 15.89 -4.43 -19.56
C VAL A 40 16.01 -5.86 -19.02
N LEU A 41 17.20 -6.47 -19.07
CA LEU A 41 17.41 -7.81 -18.53
C LEU A 41 17.31 -7.83 -17.00
N VAL A 42 17.84 -6.81 -16.32
CA VAL A 42 17.74 -6.70 -14.85
C VAL A 42 16.29 -6.46 -14.44
N CYS A 43 15.60 -5.46 -15.02
CA CYS A 43 14.20 -5.18 -14.73
C CYS A 43 13.29 -6.35 -15.11
N GLY A 44 13.48 -6.93 -16.30
CA GLY A 44 12.72 -8.08 -16.76
C GLY A 44 12.94 -9.33 -15.90
N GLY A 45 14.17 -9.59 -15.46
CA GLY A 45 14.49 -10.69 -14.55
C GLY A 45 13.83 -10.54 -13.18
N VAL A 46 13.89 -9.34 -12.58
CA VAL A 46 13.23 -9.04 -11.30
C VAL A 46 11.72 -9.20 -11.41
N LEU A 47 11.10 -8.65 -12.47
CA LEU A 47 9.67 -8.79 -12.72
C LEU A 47 9.27 -10.25 -12.93
N TRP A 48 10.07 -11.04 -13.65
CA TRP A 48 9.79 -12.45 -13.88
C TRP A 48 9.81 -13.28 -12.59
N ILE A 49 10.79 -13.06 -11.71
CA ILE A 49 10.88 -13.77 -10.43
C ILE A 49 9.66 -13.44 -9.55
N GLY A 50 9.29 -12.16 -9.47
CA GLY A 50 8.08 -11.73 -8.76
C GLY A 50 6.83 -12.41 -9.32
N TYR A 51 6.65 -12.37 -10.65
CA TYR A 51 5.51 -13.00 -11.33
C TYR A 51 5.45 -14.52 -11.14
N ALA A 52 6.60 -15.20 -11.16
CA ALA A 52 6.67 -16.64 -10.94
C ALA A 52 6.32 -17.05 -9.50
N GLY A 53 6.78 -16.29 -8.50
CA GLY A 53 6.37 -16.48 -7.11
C GLY A 53 4.87 -16.28 -6.94
N TRP A 54 4.35 -15.21 -7.54
CA TRP A 54 2.94 -14.84 -7.49
C TRP A 54 2.01 -15.94 -8.01
N ASN A 55 2.30 -16.50 -9.18
CA ASN A 55 1.49 -17.58 -9.77
C ASN A 55 1.49 -18.86 -8.93
N ARG A 56 2.57 -19.15 -8.21
CA ARG A 56 2.63 -20.30 -7.31
C ARG A 56 1.72 -20.11 -6.10
N THR A 57 1.70 -18.91 -5.52
CA THR A 57 0.83 -18.59 -4.39
C THR A 57 -0.64 -18.69 -4.79
N VAL A 58 -1.05 -18.06 -5.90
CA VAL A 58 -2.42 -18.19 -6.44
C VAL A 58 -2.78 -19.65 -6.73
N GLY A 59 -1.85 -20.39 -7.34
CA GLY A 59 -2.02 -21.83 -7.63
C GLY A 59 -2.25 -22.67 -6.37
N LYS A 60 -1.56 -22.36 -5.26
CA LYS A 60 -1.76 -23.04 -3.98
C LYS A 60 -3.18 -22.82 -3.44
N TYR A 61 -3.66 -21.58 -3.39
CA TYR A 61 -5.01 -21.27 -2.87
C TYR A 61 -6.12 -21.84 -3.74
N THR A 62 -6.00 -21.71 -5.07
CA THR A 62 -6.97 -22.31 -5.99
C THR A 62 -7.00 -23.85 -5.88
N ALA A 63 -5.85 -24.50 -5.67
CA ALA A 63 -5.81 -25.95 -5.42
C ALA A 63 -6.42 -26.35 -4.07
N MET A 64 -6.48 -25.44 -3.08
CA MET A 64 -7.18 -25.63 -1.81
C MET A 64 -8.69 -25.36 -1.91
N GLY A 65 -9.19 -24.92 -3.07
CA GLY A 65 -10.61 -24.69 -3.31
C GLY A 65 -11.08 -23.24 -3.18
N TYR A 66 -10.14 -22.28 -3.07
CA TYR A 66 -10.48 -20.86 -2.98
C TYR A 66 -11.06 -20.35 -4.31
N GLU A 67 -12.12 -19.54 -4.25
CA GLU A 67 -12.65 -18.81 -5.40
C GLU A 67 -11.72 -17.65 -5.77
N LEU A 68 -11.25 -17.59 -7.02
CA LEU A 68 -10.34 -16.53 -7.48
C LEU A 68 -11.11 -15.31 -7.97
N VAL A 69 -10.83 -14.16 -7.38
CA VAL A 69 -11.37 -12.85 -7.78
C VAL A 69 -10.21 -11.95 -8.20
N MET A 70 -10.25 -11.43 -9.43
CA MET A 70 -9.23 -10.53 -9.98
C MET A 70 -9.85 -9.17 -10.32
N GLN A 71 -9.53 -8.13 -9.55
CA GLN A 71 -10.00 -6.76 -9.77
C GLN A 71 -8.92 -5.78 -9.31
N GLU A 72 -8.91 -4.54 -9.81
CA GLU A 72 -7.89 -3.55 -9.40
C GLU A 72 -8.07 -3.07 -7.96
N ALA A 73 -9.32 -2.86 -7.55
CA ALA A 73 -9.72 -2.53 -6.19
C ALA A 73 -10.98 -3.31 -5.84
N VAL A 74 -11.05 -3.85 -4.62
CA VAL A 74 -12.18 -4.65 -4.15
C VAL A 74 -12.65 -4.10 -2.80
N THR A 75 -13.94 -3.76 -2.71
CA THR A 75 -14.62 -3.44 -1.45
C THR A 75 -15.73 -4.44 -1.23
N ILE A 76 -15.64 -5.22 -0.15
CA ILE A 76 -16.63 -6.24 0.21
C ILE A 76 -17.57 -5.68 1.27
N THR A 77 -18.78 -5.32 0.84
CA THR A 77 -19.85 -4.77 1.71
C THR A 77 -20.94 -5.79 2.03
N THR A 78 -20.81 -7.01 1.50
CA THR A 78 -21.74 -8.13 1.73
C THR A 78 -21.03 -9.28 2.42
N GLN A 79 -21.75 -10.03 3.23
CA GLN A 79 -21.21 -11.19 3.94
C GLN A 79 -20.56 -12.18 2.96
N LEU A 80 -19.36 -12.68 3.33
CA LEU A 80 -18.60 -13.63 2.54
C LEU A 80 -18.62 -15.02 3.20
N ASP A 81 -19.29 -15.99 2.58
CA ASP A 81 -19.44 -17.34 3.13
C ASP A 81 -18.49 -18.37 2.50
N LYS A 82 -17.69 -17.98 1.51
CA LYS A 82 -16.79 -18.87 0.77
C LYS A 82 -15.35 -18.46 0.93
N ASP A 83 -14.47 -19.45 0.92
CA ASP A 83 -13.04 -19.26 0.85
C ASP A 83 -12.67 -18.59 -0.47
N THR A 84 -12.05 -17.41 -0.41
CA THR A 84 -11.83 -16.56 -1.58
C THR A 84 -10.42 -16.00 -1.59
N VAL A 85 -9.77 -16.08 -2.76
CA VAL A 85 -8.47 -15.46 -3.01
C VAL A 85 -8.65 -14.23 -3.89
N TYR A 86 -8.30 -13.08 -3.35
CA TYR A 86 -8.38 -11.78 -4.00
C TYR A 86 -7.02 -11.41 -4.58
N LEU A 87 -7.04 -11.11 -5.88
CA LEU A 87 -5.94 -10.55 -6.60
C LEU A 87 -6.25 -9.10 -6.94
N THR A 88 -5.72 -8.17 -6.15
CA THR A 88 -6.10 -6.75 -6.20
C THR A 88 -4.96 -5.83 -5.83
N GLN A 89 -5.00 -4.54 -6.18
CA GLN A 89 -4.05 -3.57 -5.63
C GLN A 89 -4.51 -3.11 -4.25
N ALA A 90 -5.81 -2.81 -4.11
CA ALA A 90 -6.43 -2.40 -2.86
C ALA A 90 -7.58 -3.32 -2.47
N PHE A 91 -7.60 -3.77 -1.22
CA PHE A 91 -8.65 -4.59 -0.66
C PHE A 91 -9.26 -3.90 0.56
N SER A 92 -10.59 -3.85 0.65
CA SER A 92 -11.30 -3.37 1.83
C SER A 92 -12.43 -4.33 2.20
N LEU A 93 -12.44 -4.80 3.45
CA LEU A 93 -13.47 -5.68 3.99
C LEU A 93 -14.33 -4.93 5.02
N GLU A 94 -15.55 -4.57 4.61
CA GLU A 94 -16.53 -3.86 5.46
C GLU A 94 -17.59 -4.79 6.05
N ALA A 95 -17.77 -5.99 5.49
CA ALA A 95 -18.74 -6.99 5.96
C ALA A 95 -18.08 -8.22 6.57
N THR A 96 -18.81 -8.92 7.45
CA THR A 96 -18.35 -10.15 8.10
C THR A 96 -18.00 -11.24 7.08
N SER A 97 -16.89 -11.93 7.29
CA SER A 97 -16.54 -13.13 6.53
C SER A 97 -16.62 -14.37 7.41
N ASN A 98 -17.34 -15.39 6.94
CA ASN A 98 -17.34 -16.74 7.51
C ASN A 98 -16.34 -17.68 6.83
N GLY A 99 -15.87 -17.33 5.63
CA GLY A 99 -14.84 -18.06 4.91
C GLY A 99 -13.43 -17.55 5.19
N ASN A 100 -12.46 -18.32 4.73
CA ASN A 100 -11.05 -17.93 4.71
C ASN A 100 -10.79 -16.91 3.61
N ILE A 101 -9.90 -15.95 3.88
CA ILE A 101 -9.56 -14.89 2.94
C ILE A 101 -8.07 -14.96 2.64
N ALA A 102 -7.72 -15.04 1.37
CA ALA A 102 -6.35 -14.80 0.91
C ALA A 102 -6.33 -13.52 0.07
N VAL A 103 -5.48 -12.56 0.39
CA VAL A 103 -5.31 -11.32 -0.37
C VAL A 103 -3.88 -11.22 -0.86
N LEU A 104 -3.74 -11.15 -2.17
CA LEU A 104 -2.47 -10.87 -2.85
C LEU A 104 -2.61 -9.49 -3.49
N GLY A 105 -2.00 -8.49 -2.87
CA GLY A 105 -2.16 -7.10 -3.27
C GLY A 105 -1.20 -6.12 -2.64
N GLU A 106 -1.40 -4.82 -2.84
CA GLU A 106 -0.52 -3.80 -2.24
C GLU A 106 -1.02 -3.43 -0.84
N THR A 107 -2.31 -3.11 -0.73
CA THR A 107 -2.93 -2.70 0.53
C THR A 107 -4.18 -3.51 0.87
N ALA A 108 -4.38 -3.78 2.17
CA ALA A 108 -5.61 -4.35 2.70
C ALA A 108 -6.06 -3.63 3.97
N ASP A 109 -7.33 -3.23 4.01
CA ASP A 109 -8.00 -2.63 5.15
C ASP A 109 -9.13 -3.54 5.63
N ILE A 110 -9.02 -4.05 6.85
CA ILE A 110 -10.02 -4.95 7.45
C ILE A 110 -10.79 -4.17 8.50
N HIS A 111 -12.07 -3.91 8.26
CA HIS A 111 -12.97 -3.20 9.18
C HIS A 111 -13.93 -4.14 9.92
N ALA A 112 -14.14 -5.36 9.41
CA ALA A 112 -15.16 -6.28 9.90
C ALA A 112 -14.59 -7.51 10.63
N THR A 113 -15.48 -8.34 11.14
CA THR A 113 -15.14 -9.64 11.74
C THR A 113 -14.83 -10.68 10.67
N VAL A 114 -13.72 -11.40 10.83
CA VAL A 114 -13.35 -12.56 10.02
C VAL A 114 -13.34 -13.79 10.91
N ASN A 115 -14.29 -14.70 10.66
CA ASN A 115 -14.45 -15.95 11.41
C ASN A 115 -13.53 -17.09 10.91
N GLY A 116 -12.72 -16.83 9.89
CA GLY A 116 -11.76 -17.77 9.29
C GLY A 116 -10.33 -17.26 9.33
N ASP A 117 -9.46 -17.91 8.57
CA ASP A 117 -8.06 -17.53 8.44
C ASP A 117 -7.88 -16.39 7.42
N VAL A 118 -6.90 -15.53 7.67
CA VAL A 118 -6.52 -14.41 6.81
C VAL A 118 -5.08 -14.58 6.38
N HIS A 119 -4.87 -14.72 5.07
CA HIS A 119 -3.56 -14.76 4.45
C HIS A 119 -3.33 -13.47 3.65
N PHE A 120 -2.34 -12.66 4.01
CA PHE A 120 -2.04 -11.41 3.31
C PHE A 120 -0.61 -11.42 2.76
N PHE A 121 -0.48 -11.14 1.46
CA PHE A 121 0.78 -10.99 0.76
C PHE A 121 0.80 -9.64 0.06
N GLY A 122 1.58 -8.68 0.58
CA GLY A 122 1.53 -7.32 0.06
C GLY A 122 2.47 -6.33 0.69
N ASP A 123 2.14 -5.05 0.62
CA ASP A 123 2.94 -3.98 1.20
C ASP A 123 2.44 -3.58 2.59
N THR A 124 1.14 -3.28 2.72
CA THR A 124 0.54 -2.82 3.99
C THR A 124 -0.79 -3.52 4.28
N ILE A 125 -0.97 -3.99 5.50
CA ILE A 125 -2.27 -4.44 6.02
C ILE A 125 -2.62 -3.66 7.29
N THR A 126 -3.86 -3.16 7.32
CA THR A 126 -4.44 -2.44 8.45
C THR A 126 -5.61 -3.23 9.01
N ILE A 127 -5.53 -3.61 10.28
CA ILE A 127 -6.63 -4.21 11.03
C ILE A 127 -7.24 -3.11 11.89
N HIS A 128 -8.40 -2.58 11.50
CA HIS A 128 -9.05 -1.45 12.15
C HIS A 128 -9.56 -1.80 13.55
N PRO A 129 -9.86 -0.79 14.41
CA PRO A 129 -10.23 -1.00 15.82
C PRO A 129 -11.44 -1.92 16.01
N ASP A 130 -12.41 -1.84 15.10
CA ASP A 130 -13.65 -2.62 15.13
C ASP A 130 -13.49 -4.04 14.54
N ALA A 131 -12.36 -4.33 13.89
CA ALA A 131 -12.12 -5.62 13.26
C ALA A 131 -11.70 -6.68 14.28
N VAL A 132 -12.20 -7.90 14.07
CA VAL A 132 -11.89 -9.07 14.89
C VAL A 132 -11.58 -10.25 13.97
N ILE A 133 -10.36 -10.76 14.03
CA ILE A 133 -9.96 -11.98 13.29
C ILE A 133 -9.92 -13.13 14.29
N THR A 134 -10.79 -14.13 14.11
CA THR A 134 -10.84 -15.28 15.02
C THR A 134 -9.87 -16.39 14.61
N GLY A 135 -9.54 -16.50 13.32
CA GLY A 135 -8.59 -17.48 12.78
C GLY A 135 -7.13 -17.00 12.83
N GLU A 136 -6.28 -17.74 12.13
CA GLU A 136 -4.87 -17.40 11.94
C GLU A 136 -4.73 -16.17 11.03
N LEU A 137 -3.78 -15.29 11.38
CA LEU A 137 -3.36 -14.18 10.53
C LEU A 137 -1.94 -14.47 10.02
N GLU A 138 -1.83 -14.97 8.80
CA GLU A 138 -0.55 -15.19 8.10
C GLU A 138 -0.25 -13.96 7.23
N VAL A 139 0.85 -13.25 7.51
CA VAL A 139 1.20 -12.01 6.79
C VAL A 139 2.60 -12.06 6.21
N PHE A 140 2.74 -11.62 4.97
CA PHE A 140 4.02 -11.33 4.32
C PHE A 140 3.94 -9.92 3.76
N CYS A 141 4.36 -8.94 4.58
CA CYS A 141 4.20 -7.53 4.24
C CYS A 141 5.33 -6.63 4.73
N LYS A 142 5.40 -5.40 4.23
CA LYS A 142 6.34 -4.41 4.78
C LYS A 142 5.83 -3.86 6.10
N ARG A 143 4.54 -3.51 6.17
CA ARG A 143 3.93 -2.85 7.33
C ARG A 143 2.64 -3.55 7.77
N LEU A 144 2.59 -3.93 9.04
CA LEU A 144 1.41 -4.44 9.73
C LEU A 144 0.93 -3.38 10.74
N VAL A 145 -0.24 -2.81 10.50
CA VAL A 145 -0.91 -1.88 11.43
C VAL A 145 -2.02 -2.63 12.16
N LEU A 146 -1.87 -2.81 13.46
CA LEU A 146 -2.79 -3.60 14.28
C LEU A 146 -3.49 -2.70 15.30
N GLN A 147 -4.71 -2.28 14.98
CA GLN A 147 -5.58 -1.50 15.87
C GLN A 147 -6.72 -2.36 16.45
N GLY A 148 -7.17 -3.37 15.70
CA GLY A 148 -8.22 -4.31 16.10
C GLY A 148 -7.73 -5.49 16.93
N GLN A 149 -8.51 -6.58 16.92
CA GLN A 149 -8.24 -7.80 17.67
C GLN A 149 -7.95 -8.98 16.74
N VAL A 150 -6.90 -9.74 17.04
CA VAL A 150 -6.60 -11.02 16.40
C VAL A 150 -6.53 -12.05 17.52
N LEU A 151 -7.47 -12.99 17.52
CA LEU A 151 -7.59 -14.01 18.56
C LEU A 151 -6.76 -15.26 18.25
N GLY A 152 -6.51 -15.52 16.96
CA GLY A 152 -5.63 -16.60 16.50
C GLY A 152 -4.15 -16.21 16.49
N PRO A 153 -3.27 -17.16 16.09
CA PRO A 153 -1.85 -16.89 15.96
C PRO A 153 -1.59 -15.89 14.82
N ILE A 154 -0.60 -15.01 15.01
CA ILE A 154 -0.06 -14.15 13.96
C ILE A 154 1.26 -14.77 13.49
N THR A 155 1.34 -15.16 12.23
CA THR A 155 2.50 -15.82 11.62
C THR A 155 2.98 -15.06 10.38
N GLY A 156 4.17 -15.41 9.88
CA GLY A 156 4.75 -14.83 8.67
C GLY A 156 5.86 -13.80 8.92
N GLU A 157 6.12 -12.95 7.93
CA GLU A 157 7.22 -11.98 7.91
C GLU A 157 6.70 -10.54 7.70
N TYR A 158 7.06 -9.64 8.62
CA TYR A 158 6.79 -8.21 8.49
C TYR A 158 7.96 -7.34 8.93
N ALA A 159 8.22 -6.24 8.21
CA ALA A 159 9.36 -5.36 8.52
C ALA A 159 9.04 -4.38 9.66
N GLU A 160 7.82 -3.87 9.71
CA GLU A 160 7.36 -2.90 10.70
C GLU A 160 6.00 -3.34 11.27
N LYS A 161 5.90 -3.36 12.61
CA LYS A 161 4.65 -3.57 13.33
C LYS A 161 4.30 -2.33 14.13
N VAL A 162 3.13 -1.77 13.85
CA VAL A 162 2.58 -0.62 14.59
C VAL A 162 1.40 -1.13 15.39
N ASP A 163 1.54 -1.18 16.73
CA ASP A 163 0.44 -1.51 17.66
C ASP A 163 0.03 -0.22 18.38
N GLU A 164 -0.99 0.45 17.85
CA GLU A 164 -1.43 1.75 18.36
C GLU A 164 -2.25 1.64 19.66
N ARG A 165 -2.65 0.43 20.07
CA ARG A 165 -3.37 0.21 21.33
C ARG A 165 -2.53 0.54 22.56
N THR A 166 -1.21 0.62 22.41
CA THR A 166 -0.29 0.93 23.52
C THR A 166 -0.16 2.44 23.76
N ALA A 167 -0.67 3.30 22.87
CA ALA A 167 -0.44 4.74 22.94
C ALA A 167 -1.33 5.49 23.95
N GLU A 168 -2.35 4.86 24.56
CA GLU A 168 -3.33 5.57 25.40
C GLU A 168 -3.03 5.54 26.92
N THR A 169 -1.99 4.83 27.36
CA THR A 169 -1.79 4.58 28.82
C THR A 169 -0.74 5.48 29.50
N ASP A 170 -0.17 6.48 28.82
CA ASP A 170 0.80 7.40 29.46
C ASP A 170 0.37 8.87 29.45
N GLN A 171 -0.94 9.11 29.52
CA GLN A 171 -1.43 10.35 30.12
C GLN A 171 -1.42 10.14 31.63
N THR A 172 -0.24 10.25 32.25
CA THR A 172 -0.12 10.53 33.68
C THR A 172 -1.07 11.70 33.98
N PRO A 173 -2.16 11.51 34.74
CA PRO A 173 -3.09 12.59 35.05
C PRO A 173 -2.26 13.74 35.62
N ALA A 174 -2.31 14.89 34.97
CA ALA A 174 -1.65 16.09 35.49
C ALA A 174 -2.12 16.25 36.94
N GLU A 175 -1.18 16.12 37.88
CA GLU A 175 -1.41 16.23 39.30
C GLU A 175 -2.09 17.58 39.54
N THR A 176 -3.39 17.58 39.81
CA THR A 176 -4.12 18.81 40.12
C THR A 176 -3.45 19.42 41.35
N PRO A 177 -2.87 20.63 41.27
CA PRO A 177 -2.23 21.23 42.42
C PRO A 177 -3.27 21.39 43.54
N PRO A 178 -2.89 21.17 44.81
CA PRO A 178 -3.82 21.27 45.93
C PRO A 178 -4.43 22.68 45.97
N SER A 179 -5.76 22.72 45.85
CA SER A 179 -6.59 23.91 46.03
C SER A 179 -6.53 24.34 47.51
N ASP A 180 -5.66 25.30 47.80
CA ASP A 180 -5.55 25.96 49.12
C ASP A 180 -6.76 26.88 49.36
N ASN A 181 -7.85 26.28 49.87
CA ASN A 181 -9.02 27.02 50.36
C ASN A 181 -8.77 27.47 51.82
N SER A 182 -7.95 28.51 51.99
CA SER A 182 -7.85 29.27 53.23
C SER A 182 -9.02 30.26 53.33
N SER A 183 -10.14 29.79 53.90
CA SER A 183 -11.29 30.61 54.29
C SER A 183 -10.95 31.42 55.55
N GLY A 184 -10.43 32.63 55.34
CA GLY A 184 -10.28 33.65 56.39
C GLY A 184 -11.59 34.36 56.69
N ASP A 185 -12.35 33.75 57.61
CA ASP A 185 -13.43 34.34 58.40
C ASP A 185 -13.08 35.77 58.89
N ARG A 186 -13.87 36.77 58.50
CA ARG A 186 -13.84 38.12 59.09
C ARG A 186 -15.26 38.49 59.49
N GLY A 187 -15.47 38.43 60.79
CA GLY A 187 -16.71 38.70 61.47
C GLY A 187 -17.31 40.05 61.12
N ASP A 188 -18.60 40.00 60.82
CA ASP A 188 -19.51 41.11 60.68
C ASP A 188 -19.98 41.54 62.08
N ALA A 189 -19.66 42.77 62.43
CA ALA A 189 -20.15 43.45 63.63
C ALA A 189 -20.70 44.82 63.22
N GLY A 190 -21.97 44.86 62.85
CA GLY A 190 -22.79 46.08 62.80
C GLY A 190 -24.02 45.84 63.69
N ASP A 191 -24.19 46.54 64.82
CA ASP A 191 -24.44 47.98 65.00
C ASP A 191 -25.87 48.43 64.60
N GLY A 192 -26.51 49.11 65.55
CA GLY A 192 -27.72 49.91 65.41
C GLY A 192 -29.04 49.13 65.32
N GLY A 193 -30.08 49.36 66.12
CA GLY A 193 -30.43 50.54 66.89
C GLY A 193 -31.83 51.03 66.49
N GLY A 194 -32.71 51.20 67.48
CA GLY A 194 -33.82 52.17 67.42
C GLY A 194 -35.21 51.62 67.09
N GLY A 195 -36.17 51.95 67.96
CA GLY A 195 -37.62 51.90 67.69
C GLY A 195 -38.43 51.46 68.88
#